data_AF-A0AAW1UD60-F1
#
_entry.id   AF-A0AAW1UD60-F1
#
_cell.length_a   1.000
_cell.length_b   1.000
_cell.length_c   1.000
_cell.angle_alpha   90.00
_cell.angle_beta   90.00
_cell.angle_gamma   90.00
#
_symmetry.space_group_name_H-M   'P 1'
#
loop_
_entity.id
_entity.type
_entity.pdbx_description
1 polymer ?
#
loop_
_entity_poly.entity_id
_entity_poly.type
_entity_poly.pdbx_seq_one_letter_code
_entity_poly.pdbx_strand_id
1 'polypeptide(L)'
;MRTSTHDGNAIATAYVQKLIEIKCRTLFSTHYHTLVDHFVDRADVQLGHMACMVENDEDPTQESVVFLYKLAEGRCPKSYGFNAARLAGLNHSLVTRARDIARMLENQNKTRDFFRKILMNTDNTSIKNIILYIKDLSI
;
A
#
# COMPACT_ATOMS: atom_id res chain seq x y z
N MET A 1 -11.18 15.95 0.33
CA MET A 1 -11.89 15.49 -0.88
C MET A 1 -11.54 14.02 -1.09
N ARG A 2 -12.48 13.08 -0.99
CA ARG A 2 -12.20 11.65 -1.26
C ARG A 2 -12.49 11.38 -2.74
N THR A 3 -11.46 11.43 -3.57
CA THR A 3 -11.47 10.86 -4.92
C THR A 3 -11.27 9.35 -4.83
N SER A 4 -11.48 8.61 -5.93
CA SER A 4 -11.15 7.18 -5.94
C SER A 4 -9.66 6.99 -5.63
N THR A 5 -9.30 5.91 -4.95
CA THR A 5 -7.90 5.65 -4.55
C THR A 5 -6.95 5.63 -5.75
N HIS A 6 -7.43 5.16 -6.90
CA HIS A 6 -6.65 5.13 -8.15
C HIS A 6 -6.46 6.53 -8.73
N ASP A 7 -7.54 7.32 -8.86
CA ASP A 7 -7.45 8.67 -9.42
C ASP A 7 -6.59 9.56 -8.52
N GLY A 8 -6.77 9.45 -7.21
CA GLY A 8 -5.97 10.19 -6.23
C GLY A 8 -4.49 9.87 -6.32
N ASN A 9 -4.12 8.60 -6.46
CA ASN A 9 -2.73 8.19 -6.66
C ASN A 9 -2.17 8.73 -7.99
N ALA A 10 -2.93 8.61 -9.10
CA ALA A 10 -2.49 9.08 -10.42
C ALA A 10 -2.24 10.59 -10.44
N ILE A 11 -3.18 11.37 -9.88
CA ILE A 11 -3.05 12.83 -9.77
C ILE A 11 -1.85 13.19 -8.90
N ALA A 12 -1.71 12.57 -7.71
CA ALA A 12 -0.60 12.85 -6.81
C ALA A 12 0.77 12.58 -7.47
N THR A 13 0.90 11.46 -8.21
CA THR A 13 2.14 11.14 -8.94
C THR A 13 2.47 12.20 -9.98
N ALA A 14 1.49 12.66 -10.77
CA ALA A 14 1.70 13.71 -11.76
C ALA A 14 2.15 15.04 -11.12
N TYR A 15 1.56 15.42 -9.98
CA TYR A 15 1.97 16.62 -9.24
C TYR A 15 3.39 16.51 -8.68
N VAL A 16 3.73 15.36 -8.06
CA VAL A 16 5.09 15.14 -7.54
C VAL A 16 6.10 15.25 -8.67
N GLN A 17 5.83 14.62 -9.81
CA GLN A 17 6.68 14.73 -11.00
C GLN A 17 6.83 16.18 -11.49
N LYS A 18 5.75 16.97 -11.44
CA LYS A 18 5.85 18.39 -11.81
C LYS A 18 6.69 19.21 -10.82
N LEU A 19 6.55 18.95 -9.52
CA LEU A 19 7.31 19.66 -8.47
C LEU A 19 8.81 19.38 -8.60
N ILE A 20 9.15 18.15 -8.96
CA ILE A 20 10.51 17.74 -9.29
C ILE A 20 11.06 18.56 -10.47
N GLU A 21 10.32 18.70 -11.57
CA GLU A 21 10.73 19.48 -12.73
C GLU A 21 10.98 20.96 -12.38
N ILE A 22 10.16 21.52 -11.48
CA ILE A 22 10.30 22.90 -11.00
C ILE A 22 11.56 23.07 -10.13
N LYS A 23 12.06 21.99 -9.52
CA LYS A 23 13.24 21.97 -8.63
C LYS A 23 13.12 22.91 -7.42
N CYS A 24 11.92 23.06 -6.88
CA CYS A 24 11.70 23.80 -5.64
C CYS A 24 11.86 22.89 -4.41
N ARG A 25 12.26 23.49 -3.27
CA ARG A 25 12.27 22.77 -1.99
C ARG A 25 10.84 22.40 -1.62
N THR A 26 10.58 21.10 -1.50
CA THR A 26 9.23 20.56 -1.33
C THR A 26 9.21 19.51 -0.22
N LEU A 27 8.20 19.58 0.64
CA LEU A 27 7.81 18.47 1.51
C LEU A 27 6.45 17.95 1.03
N PHE A 28 6.38 16.68 0.67
CA PHE A 28 5.15 16.06 0.17
C PHE A 28 4.76 14.87 1.07
N SER A 29 3.64 15.01 1.78
CA SER A 29 3.09 13.94 2.63
C SER A 29 2.04 13.14 1.86
N THR A 30 2.11 11.80 1.93
CA THR A 30 1.19 10.91 1.21
C THR A 30 0.88 9.65 2.00
N HIS A 31 -0.28 9.05 1.73
CA HIS A 31 -0.65 7.70 2.18
C HIS A 31 -0.57 6.66 1.06
N TYR A 32 -0.21 7.07 -0.16
CA TYR A 32 -0.11 6.18 -1.31
C TYR A 32 1.26 5.48 -1.34
N HIS A 33 1.28 4.22 -0.91
CA HIS A 33 2.50 3.40 -0.91
C HIS A 33 3.03 3.18 -2.33
N THR A 34 2.14 3.02 -3.30
CA THR A 34 2.46 2.91 -4.74
C THR A 34 3.16 4.14 -5.29
N LEU A 35 2.83 5.33 -4.79
CA LEU A 35 3.52 6.57 -5.17
C LEU A 35 4.96 6.56 -4.62
N VAL A 36 5.12 6.16 -3.35
CA VAL A 36 6.47 6.06 -2.74
C VAL A 36 7.33 5.06 -3.50
N ASP A 37 6.77 3.91 -3.86
CA ASP A 37 7.45 2.88 -4.67
C ASP A 37 7.89 3.40 -6.05
N HIS A 38 7.14 4.32 -6.65
CA HIS A 38 7.48 4.89 -7.95
C HIS A 38 8.72 5.80 -7.92
N PHE A 39 9.01 6.41 -6.76
CA PHE A 39 10.06 7.43 -6.63
C PHE A 39 11.27 6.98 -5.78
N VAL A 40 11.25 5.76 -5.24
CA VAL A 40 12.27 5.25 -4.29
C VAL A 40 13.69 5.27 -4.85
N ASP A 41 13.87 5.01 -6.14
CA ASP A 41 15.20 4.91 -6.78
C ASP A 41 15.67 6.22 -7.42
N ARG A 42 14.93 7.33 -7.25
CA ARG A 42 15.32 8.61 -7.84
C ARG A 42 16.29 9.39 -6.96
N ALA A 43 17.44 9.77 -7.51
CA ALA A 43 18.50 10.49 -6.79
C ALA A 43 18.10 11.88 -6.26
N ASP A 44 17.12 12.52 -6.88
CA ASP A 44 16.59 13.84 -6.54
C ASP A 44 15.35 13.77 -5.62
N VAL A 45 15.03 12.59 -5.07
CA VAL A 45 13.97 12.39 -4.07
C VAL A 45 14.55 11.72 -2.84
N GLN A 46 14.29 12.32 -1.67
CA GLN A 46 14.60 11.70 -0.39
C GLN A 46 13.31 11.23 0.26
N LEU A 47 13.30 9.97 0.68
CA LEU A 47 12.18 9.40 1.43
C LEU A 47 12.37 9.62 2.92
N GLY A 48 11.28 9.91 3.60
CA GLY A 48 11.23 9.96 5.05
C GLY A 48 9.87 9.56 5.59
N HIS A 49 9.85 9.12 6.84
CA HIS A 49 8.63 8.74 7.55
C HIS A 49 8.72 9.19 9.01
N MET A 50 7.58 9.24 9.69
CA MET A 50 7.54 9.49 11.13
C MET A 50 7.90 8.21 11.87
N ALA A 51 8.98 8.26 12.64
CA ALA A 51 9.51 7.14 13.40
C ALA A 51 8.50 6.66 14.46
N CYS A 52 8.45 5.34 14.62
CA CYS A 52 7.62 4.67 15.59
C CYS A 52 8.42 3.51 16.20
N MET A 53 8.20 3.27 17.49
CA MET A 53 8.76 2.13 18.20
C MET A 53 7.66 1.08 18.34
N VAL A 54 7.99 -0.17 18.01
CA VAL A 54 7.09 -1.31 18.18
C VAL A 54 7.60 -2.15 19.34
N GLU A 55 6.75 -2.34 20.34
CA GLU A 55 6.98 -3.25 21.46
C GLU A 55 6.22 -4.56 21.20
N ASN A 56 6.78 -5.69 21.63
CA ASN A 56 6.18 -7.02 21.47
C ASN A 56 5.88 -7.42 20.00
N ASP A 57 6.77 -7.11 19.05
CA ASP A 57 6.59 -7.46 17.62
C ASP A 57 6.52 -8.99 17.36
N GLU A 58 6.88 -9.81 18.36
CA GLU A 58 6.77 -11.27 18.29
C GLU A 58 5.33 -11.78 18.44
N ASP A 59 4.49 -11.08 19.21
CA ASP A 59 3.09 -11.44 19.42
C ASP A 59 2.17 -10.35 18.83
N PRO A 60 1.55 -10.58 17.66
CA PRO A 60 0.68 -9.59 17.02
C PRO A 60 -0.59 -9.26 17.82
N THR A 61 -0.91 -10.03 18.87
CA THR A 61 -1.98 -9.71 19.82
C THR A 61 -1.54 -8.71 20.89
N GLN A 62 -0.24 -8.65 21.19
CA GLN A 62 0.37 -7.76 22.18
C GLN A 62 1.21 -6.63 21.58
N GLU A 63 1.37 -6.62 20.24
CA GLU A 63 2.10 -5.58 19.50
C GLU A 63 1.62 -4.19 19.95
N SER A 64 2.51 -3.38 20.52
CA SER A 64 2.27 -2.03 21.06
C SER A 64 3.07 -1.03 20.22
N VAL A 65 2.49 0.13 19.87
CA VAL A 65 3.20 1.10 19.01
C VAL A 65 3.25 2.46 19.69
N VAL A 66 4.45 2.99 19.81
CA VAL A 66 4.74 4.32 20.36
C VAL A 66 5.18 5.24 19.24
N PHE A 67 4.44 6.34 19.02
CA PHE A 67 4.80 7.36 18.04
C PHE A 67 5.91 8.27 18.59
N LEU A 68 7.07 8.29 17.93
CA LEU A 68 8.23 9.07 18.40
C LEU A 68 8.22 10.51 17.90
N TYR A 69 7.36 10.84 16.94
CA TYR A 69 7.26 12.17 16.30
C TYR A 69 8.60 12.71 15.75
N LYS A 70 9.51 11.81 15.37
CA LYS A 70 10.79 12.13 14.75
C LYS A 70 10.77 11.76 13.28
N LEU A 71 11.31 12.61 12.41
CA LEU A 71 11.52 12.26 11.01
C LEU A 71 12.70 11.28 10.91
N ALA A 72 12.43 10.08 10.40
CA ALA A 72 13.43 9.08 10.05
C ALA A 72 13.52 8.96 8.53
N GLU A 73 14.70 8.58 8.04
CA GLU A 73 14.94 8.37 6.62
C GLU A 73 14.30 7.07 6.11
N GLY A 74 14.03 7.03 4.81
CA GLY A 74 13.51 5.85 4.12
C GLY A 74 12.00 5.70 4.17
N ARG A 75 11.53 4.62 3.53
CA ARG A 75 10.11 4.27 3.44
C ARG A 75 9.60 3.72 4.78
N CYS A 76 8.36 4.06 5.12
CA CYS A 76 7.68 3.49 6.28
C CYS A 76 7.51 1.96 6.11
N PRO A 77 7.99 1.14 7.06
CA PRO A 77 7.99 -0.32 6.91
C PRO A 77 6.60 -0.96 7.06
N LYS A 78 5.72 -0.37 7.89
CA LYS A 78 4.37 -0.87 8.18
C LYS A 78 3.36 0.28 8.27
N SER A 79 2.08 -0.02 8.03
CA SER A 79 0.98 0.91 8.34
C SER A 79 0.53 0.73 9.78
N TYR A 80 0.55 1.81 10.55
CA TYR A 80 0.19 1.79 11.98
C TYR A 80 -1.26 2.21 12.25
N GLY A 81 -2.12 2.20 11.22
CA GLY A 81 -3.51 2.63 11.35
C GLY A 81 -4.32 1.85 12.37
N PHE A 82 -4.15 0.52 12.43
CA PHE A 82 -4.83 -0.32 13.43
C PHE A 82 -4.31 -0.05 14.85
N ASN A 83 -3.02 0.25 14.99
CA ASN A 83 -2.41 0.57 16.27
C ASN A 83 -2.89 1.94 16.77
N ALA A 84 -3.00 2.94 15.89
CA ALA A 84 -3.63 4.21 16.19
C ALA A 84 -5.12 4.05 16.60
N ALA A 85 -5.86 3.17 15.92
CA ALA A 85 -7.25 2.87 16.27
C ALA A 85 -7.39 2.28 17.69
N ARG A 86 -6.50 1.36 18.07
CA ARG A 86 -6.48 0.80 19.43
C ARG A 86 -6.12 1.85 20.48
N LEU A 87 -5.14 2.72 20.20
CA LEU A 87 -4.79 3.83 21.08
C LEU A 87 -5.94 4.83 21.26
N ALA A 88 -6.78 5.00 20.24
CA ALA A 88 -8.00 5.81 20.31
C ALA A 88 -9.14 5.17 21.13
N GLY A 89 -8.92 3.99 21.73
CA GLY A 89 -9.90 3.31 22.57
C GLY A 89 -10.96 2.51 21.79
N LEU A 90 -10.73 2.22 20.51
CA LEU A 90 -11.63 1.35 19.74
C LEU A 90 -11.57 -0.08 20.27
N ASN A 91 -12.73 -0.77 20.25
CA ASN A 91 -12.86 -2.13 20.77
C ASN A 91 -11.88 -3.08 20.06
N HIS A 92 -11.13 -3.87 20.85
CA HIS A 92 -10.14 -4.82 20.35
C HIS A 92 -10.72 -5.81 19.31
N SER A 93 -11.94 -6.31 19.51
CA SER A 93 -12.57 -7.23 18.57
C SER A 93 -12.83 -6.57 17.20
N LEU A 94 -13.22 -5.30 17.18
CA LEU A 94 -13.43 -4.52 15.96
C LEU A 94 -12.13 -4.25 15.22
N VAL A 95 -11.08 -3.84 15.93
CA VAL A 95 -9.75 -3.59 15.34
C VAL A 95 -9.18 -4.89 14.75
N THR A 96 -9.35 -6.02 15.45
CA THR A 96 -8.92 -7.34 14.99
C THR A 96 -9.66 -7.74 13.71
N ARG A 97 -10.99 -7.62 13.70
CA ARG A 97 -11.80 -7.91 12.51
C ARG A 97 -11.42 -7.03 11.32
N ALA A 98 -11.17 -5.74 11.55
CA ALA A 98 -10.74 -4.82 10.50
C ALA A 98 -9.38 -5.21 9.91
N ARG A 99 -8.44 -5.68 10.74
CA ARG A 99 -7.15 -6.22 10.30
C ARG A 99 -7.31 -7.45 9.41
N ASP A 100 -8.19 -8.37 9.78
CA ASP A 100 -8.46 -9.57 8.97
C ASP A 100 -9.06 -9.23 7.61
N ILE A 101 -10.01 -8.29 7.58
CA ILE A 101 -10.61 -7.80 6.34
C ILE A 101 -9.54 -7.15 5.45
N ALA A 102 -8.66 -6.33 6.01
CA ALA A 102 -7.59 -5.69 5.25
C ALA A 102 -6.62 -6.72 4.64
N ARG A 103 -6.22 -7.75 5.42
CA ARG A 103 -5.40 -8.87 4.91
C ARG A 103 -6.09 -9.62 3.78
N MET A 104 -7.38 -9.90 3.92
CA MET A 104 -8.16 -10.55 2.87
C MET A 104 -8.17 -9.74 1.57
N LEU A 105 -8.41 -8.42 1.65
CA LEU A 105 -8.40 -7.53 0.50
C LEU A 105 -7.02 -7.42 -0.15
N GLU A 106 -5.95 -7.34 0.64
CA GLU A 106 -4.57 -7.36 0.12
C GLU A 106 -4.26 -8.66 -0.63
N ASN A 107 -4.66 -9.81 -0.08
CA ASN A 107 -4.44 -11.09 -0.73
C ASN A 107 -5.20 -11.21 -2.04
N GLN A 108 -6.46 -10.76 -2.08
CA GLN A 108 -7.26 -10.70 -3.32
C GLN A 108 -6.58 -9.84 -4.39
N ASN A 109 -6.05 -8.67 -4.01
CA ASN A 109 -5.31 -7.81 -4.93
C ASN A 109 -4.02 -8.47 -5.44
N LYS A 110 -3.23 -9.08 -4.56
CA LYS A 110 -2.00 -9.81 -4.93
C LYS A 110 -2.28 -10.96 -5.90
N THR A 111 -3.32 -11.75 -5.64
CA THR A 111 -3.75 -12.84 -6.53
C THR A 111 -4.14 -12.29 -7.90
N ARG A 112 -4.93 -11.22 -7.95
CA ARG A 112 -5.32 -10.58 -9.21
C ARG A 112 -4.11 -10.06 -9.99
N ASP A 113 -3.18 -9.40 -9.31
CA ASP A 113 -1.99 -8.83 -9.94
C ASP A 113 -1.03 -9.93 -10.44
N PHE A 114 -0.92 -11.04 -9.71
CA PHE A 114 -0.19 -12.23 -10.15
C PHE A 114 -0.80 -12.85 -11.40
N PHE A 115 -2.11 -13.09 -11.43
CA PHE A 115 -2.80 -13.60 -12.62
C PHE A 115 -2.63 -12.65 -13.80
N ARG A 116 -2.78 -11.33 -13.59
CA ARG A 116 -2.56 -10.33 -14.63
C ARG A 116 -1.14 -10.42 -15.20
N LYS A 117 -0.12 -10.54 -14.34
CA LYS A 117 1.28 -10.65 -14.76
C LYS A 117 1.53 -11.91 -15.59
N ILE A 118 0.97 -13.06 -15.20
CA ILE A 118 1.04 -14.29 -16.00
C ILE A 118 0.35 -14.11 -17.36
N LEU A 119 -0.84 -13.52 -17.36
CA LEU A 119 -1.63 -13.29 -18.57
C LEU A 119 -0.93 -12.35 -19.56
N MET A 120 -0.18 -11.36 -19.09
CA MET A 120 0.55 -10.43 -19.95
C MET A 120 1.90 -10.97 -20.45
N ASN A 121 2.44 -12.03 -19.85
CA ASN A 121 3.76 -12.59 -20.18
C ASN A 121 3.69 -13.89 -21.01
N THR A 122 2.49 -14.39 -21.31
CA THR A 122 2.27 -15.66 -22.03
C THR A 122 1.61 -15.38 -23.39
N ASP A 123 2.02 -16.11 -24.43
CA ASP A 123 1.45 -15.99 -25.77
C ASP A 123 -0.09 -16.12 -25.77
N ASN A 124 -0.74 -15.12 -26.38
CA ASN A 124 -2.19 -14.87 -26.38
C ASN A 124 -3.06 -16.09 -26.80
N THR A 125 -2.49 -17.08 -27.47
CA THR A 125 -3.21 -18.23 -28.01
C THR A 125 -3.58 -19.26 -26.94
N SER A 126 -2.68 -19.54 -26.00
CA SER A 126 -2.91 -20.51 -24.91
C SER A 126 -3.91 -19.99 -23.88
N ILE A 127 -3.89 -18.67 -23.63
CA ILE A 127 -4.81 -18.01 -22.69
C ILE A 127 -6.24 -18.00 -23.24
N LYS A 128 -6.45 -17.73 -24.53
CA LYS A 128 -7.79 -17.81 -25.14
C LYS A 128 -8.41 -19.19 -24.95
N ASN A 129 -7.62 -20.25 -25.10
CA ASN A 129 -8.08 -21.62 -24.91
C ASN A 129 -8.41 -21.93 -23.44
N ILE A 130 -7.63 -21.43 -22.48
CA ILE A 130 -7.91 -21.60 -21.05
C ILE A 130 -9.15 -20.80 -20.62
N ILE A 131 -9.32 -19.57 -21.11
CA ILE A 131 -10.52 -18.76 -20.83
C ILE A 131 -11.78 -19.40 -21.43
N LEU A 132 -11.69 -19.96 -22.63
CA LEU A 132 -12.77 -20.75 -23.25
C LEU A 132 -13.07 -21.99 -22.40
N TYR A 133 -12.05 -22.73 -21.98
CA TYR A 133 -12.21 -23.92 -21.13
C TYR A 133 -12.87 -23.61 -19.77
N ILE A 134 -12.52 -22.50 -19.12
CA ILE A 134 -13.12 -22.09 -17.84
C ILE A 134 -14.56 -21.60 -18.03
N LYS A 135 -14.88 -20.95 -19.17
CA LYS A 135 -16.26 -20.60 -19.54
C LYS A 135 -17.12 -21.83 -19.78
N ASP A 136 -16.58 -22.86 -20.42
CA ASP A 136 -17.29 -24.11 -20.68
C ASP A 136 -17.49 -24.97 -19.41
N LEU A 137 -16.62 -24.81 -18.40
CA LEU A 137 -16.77 -25.47 -17.09
C LEU A 137 -17.73 -24.75 -16.13
N SER A 138 -18.13 -23.52 -16.43
CA SER A 138 -19.12 -22.78 -15.63
C SER A 138 -20.51 -22.93 -16.24
N ILE A 139 -21.10 -24.13 -16.07
CA ILE A 139 -22.55 -24.34 -16.16
C ILE A 139 -23.17 -23.96 -14.82
#